data_AF-W9GDG2-F1
#
_entry.id   AF-W9GDG2-F1
#
_cell.length_a   1.000
_cell.length_b   1.000
_cell.length_c   1.000
_cell.angle_alpha   90.00
_cell.angle_beta   90.00
_cell.angle_gamma   90.00
#
_symmetry.space_group_name_H-M   'P 1'
#
loop_
_entity.id
_entity.type
_entity.pdbx_description
1 polymer ?
#
loop_
_entity_poly.entity_id
_entity_poly.type
_entity_poly.pdbx_seq_one_letter_code
_entity_poly.pdbx_strand_id
1 'polypeptide(L)' 'SGSWLNLVEVFFGIITRQAIRRGSFDSVKELVTAIRAFIDGWNDRCHPFSWTKTADAILPHATRQRNSDARH' A
#
# COMPACT_ATOMS: atom_id res chain seq x y z
N SER A 1 17.85 5.63 0.23
CA SER A 1 17.13 4.52 -0.41
C SER A 1 15.63 4.66 -0.15
N GLY A 2 14.87 5.29 -1.06
CA GLY A 2 13.45 5.63 -0.84
C GLY A 2 12.52 5.29 -2.00
N SER A 3 12.85 4.28 -2.81
CA SER A 3 12.12 4.01 -4.05
C SER A 3 10.82 3.21 -3.84
N TRP A 4 10.77 2.32 -2.84
CA TRP A 4 9.60 1.48 -2.60
C TRP A 4 8.48 2.20 -1.82
N LEU A 5 8.83 2.88 -0.72
CA LEU A 5 7.86 3.65 0.07
C LEU A 5 7.17 4.71 -0.80
N ASN A 6 7.91 5.37 -1.68
CA ASN A 6 7.34 6.33 -2.63
C ASN A 6 6.28 5.71 -3.55
N LEU A 7 6.47 4.46 -4.01
CA LEU A 7 5.46 3.76 -4.82
C LEU A 7 4.22 3.38 -3.99
N VAL A 8 4.44 2.96 -2.75
CA VAL A 8 3.36 2.67 -1.81
C VAL A 8 2.55 3.93 -1.50
N GLU A 9 3.20 5.07 -1.27
CA GLU A 9 2.57 6.37 -1.05
C GLU A 9 1.75 6.82 -2.27
N VAL A 10 2.30 6.66 -3.49
CA VAL A 10 1.58 6.98 -4.73
C VAL A 10 0.34 6.10 -4.89
N PHE A 11 0.45 4.79 -4.61
CA PHE A 11 -0.67 3.85 -4.69
C PHE A 11 -1.81 4.24 -3.72
N PHE A 12 -1.48 4.51 -2.45
CA PHE A 12 -2.48 4.98 -1.49
C PHE A 12 -3.09 6.33 -1.89
N GLY A 13 -2.31 7.23 -2.50
CA GLY A 13 -2.80 8.48 -3.06
C GLY A 13 -3.77 8.32 -4.24
N ILE A 14 -3.62 7.26 -5.03
CA ILE A 14 -4.54 6.92 -6.15
C ILE A 14 -5.85 6.36 -5.59
N ILE A 15 -5.78 5.35 -4.71
CA ILE A 15 -6.97 4.77 -4.05
C ILE A 15 -7.78 5.82 -3.32
N THR A 16 -7.10 6.70 -2.58
CA THR A 16 -7.77 7.76 -1.82
C THR A 16 -8.53 8.70 -2.75
N ARG A 17 -7.96 9.08 -3.90
CA ARG A 17 -8.61 9.98 -4.85
C ARG A 17 -9.75 9.32 -5.62
N GLN A 18 -9.60 8.05 -6.01
CA GLN A 18 -10.55 7.38 -6.89
C GLN A 18 -11.69 6.68 -6.13
N ALA A 19 -11.38 5.98 -5.04
CA ALA A 19 -12.36 5.19 -4.30
C ALA A 19 -12.88 5.91 -3.05
N ILE A 20 -12.00 6.56 -2.29
CA ILE A 20 -12.35 7.03 -0.93
C ILE A 20 -12.95 8.44 -0.94
N ARG A 21 -12.35 9.40 -1.66
CA ARG A 21 -12.76 10.82 -1.61
C ARG A 21 -14.11 11.10 -2.27
N ARG A 22 -14.58 10.21 -3.15
CA ARG A 22 -15.88 10.31 -3.82
C ARG A 22 -16.93 9.31 -3.29
N GLY A 23 -16.53 8.41 -2.40
CA GLY A 23 -17.44 7.44 -1.79
C GLY A 23 -18.00 7.98 -0.47
N SER A 24 -19.33 7.99 -0.34
CA SER A 24 -19.95 7.95 0.98
C SER A 24 -20.13 6.49 1.36
N PHE A 25 -19.55 6.09 2.49
CA PHE A 25 -19.66 4.73 3.01
C PHE A 25 -20.49 4.78 4.28
N ASP A 26 -21.56 4.00 4.32
CA ASP A 26 -22.44 3.94 5.49
C ASP A 26 -21.79 3.10 6.61
N SER A 27 -20.84 2.24 6.23
CA SER A 27 -20.10 1.38 7.15
C SER A 27 -18.67 1.12 6.71
N VAL A 28 -17.81 0.81 7.69
CA VAL A 28 -16.43 0.33 7.46
C VAL A 28 -16.42 -0.91 6.55
N LYS A 29 -17.43 -1.77 6.62
CA LYS A 29 -17.54 -2.95 5.75
C LYS A 29 -17.68 -2.57 4.28
N GLU A 30 -18.42 -1.51 3.97
CA GLU A 30 -18.56 -1.00 2.61
C GLU A 30 -17.26 -0.38 2.11
N LEU A 31 -16.57 0.39 2.96
CA LEU A 31 -15.24 0.93 2.64
C LEU A 31 -14.26 -0.19 2.29
N VAL A 32 -14.20 -1.26 3.10
CA VAL A 32 -13.34 -2.42 2.84
C VAL A 32 -13.71 -3.11 1.53
N THR A 33 -15.01 -3.22 1.22
CA THR A 33 -15.49 -3.84 -0.02
C THR A 33 -15.09 -3.00 -1.23
N ALA A 34 -15.25 -1.67 -1.16
CA ALA A 34 -14.84 -0.76 -2.22
C ALA A 34 -13.33 -0.75 -2.47
N ILE A 35 -12.52 -0.83 -1.41
CA ILE A 35 -11.06 -0.97 -1.53
C ILE A 35 -10.69 -2.29 -2.21
N ARG A 36 -11.34 -3.41 -1.83
CA ARG A 36 -11.09 -4.73 -2.46
C ARG A 36 -11.47 -4.72 -3.95
N ALA A 37 -12.64 -4.20 -4.29
CA ALA A 37 -13.09 -4.07 -5.68
C ALA A 37 -12.14 -3.18 -6.50
N PHE A 38 -11.60 -2.11 -5.90
CA PHE A 38 -10.57 -1.30 -6.55
C PHE A 38 -9.30 -2.11 -6.81
N ILE A 39 -8.82 -2.88 -5.83
CA ILE A 39 -7.61 -3.70 -5.96
C ILE A 39 -7.79 -4.76 -7.05
N ASP A 40 -8.92 -5.46 -7.09
CA ASP A 40 -9.21 -6.47 -8.11
C ASP A 40 -9.26 -5.85 -9.51
N GLY A 41 -9.98 -4.74 -9.69
CA GLY A 41 -10.04 -4.03 -10.98
C GLY A 41 -8.75 -3.32 -11.38
N TRP A 42 -7.86 -3.05 -10.42
CA TRP A 42 -6.51 -2.56 -10.68
C TRP A 42 -5.58 -3.70 -11.11
N ASN A 43 -5.63 -4.86 -10.44
CA ASN A 43 -4.86 -6.05 -10.79
C ASN A 43 -5.21 -6.61 -12.18
N ASP A 44 -6.49 -6.54 -12.57
CA ASP A 44 -6.96 -6.96 -13.90
C ASP A 44 -6.42 -6.05 -15.02
N ARG A 45 -6.29 -4.74 -14.76
CA ARG A 45 -5.91 -3.74 -15.75
C ARG A 45 -4.44 -3.37 -15.76
N CYS A 46 -3.71 -3.62 -14.67
CA CYS A 46 -2.34 -3.17 -14.56
C CYS A 46 -1.37 -4.15 -15.18
N HIS A 47 -0.63 -3.61 -16.16
CA HIS A 47 0.68 -4.13 -16.53
C HIS A 47 1.51 -4.27 -15.25
N PRO A 48 2.22 -5.39 -15.07
CA PRO A 48 2.95 -5.66 -13.84
C PRO A 48 3.87 -4.49 -13.55
N PHE A 49 3.71 -3.86 -12.38
CA PHE A 49 4.84 -3.16 -11.78
C PHE A 49 5.94 -4.22 -11.68
N SER A 50 6.98 -4.10 -12.51
CA SER A 50 8.17 -4.95 -12.38
C SER A 50 8.85 -4.55 -11.08
N TRP A 51 8.42 -5.21 -10.01
CA TRP A 51 9.08 -5.23 -8.73
C TRP A 51 10.52 -5.68 -8.97
N THR A 52 11.45 -4.74 -9.04
CA THR A 52 12.87 -5.05 -9.26
C THR A 52 13.44 -5.88 -8.08
N LYS A 53 12.76 -5.86 -6.94
CA LYS A 53 13.05 -6.67 -5.76
C LYS A 53 11.82 -7.48 -5.34
N THR A 54 12.01 -8.78 -5.19
CA THR A 54 11.01 -9.72 -4.66
C THR A 54 10.64 -9.37 -3.22
N ALA A 55 9.43 -9.75 -2.78
CA ALA A 55 8.92 -9.48 -1.43
C ALA A 55 9.89 -9.93 -0.32
N ASP A 56 10.54 -11.08 -0.53
CA ASP A 56 11.57 -11.65 0.36
C ASP A 56 12.78 -10.71 0.56
N ALA A 57 13.13 -9.94 -0.47
CA ALA A 57 14.20 -8.94 -0.39
C ALA A 57 13.75 -7.61 0.27
N ILE A 58 12.46 -7.40 0.50
CA ILE A 58 11.90 -6.17 1.07
C ILE A 58 11.54 -6.37 2.56
N LEU A 59 10.99 -7.54 2.92
CA LEU A 59 10.67 -7.94 4.29
C LEU A 59 11.76 -7.65 5.34
N PRO A 60 13.06 -7.96 5.10
CA PRO A 60 14.12 -7.67 6.07
C PRO A 60 14.43 -6.17 6.22
N HIS A 61 14.12 -5.35 5.22
CA HIS A 61 14.30 -3.89 5.27
C HIS A 61 13.03 -3.13 5.76
N ALA A 62 11.86 -3.76 5.66
CA ALA A 62 10.59 -3.23 6.14
C ALA A 62 10.40 -3.45 7.65
N THR A 63 11.12 -4.41 8.23
CA THR A 63 11.13 -4.63 9.67
C THR A 63 11.91 -3.50 10.34
N ARG A 64 11.19 -2.57 11.00
CA ARG A 64 11.80 -1.56 11.87
C ARG A 64 12.67 -2.27 12.92
N GLN A 65 13.99 -2.14 12.80
CA GLN A 65 14.89 -2.58 13.86
C GLN A 65 14.60 -1.72 15.09
N ARG A 66 14.07 -2.35 16.16
CA ARG A 66 13.88 -1.70 17.45
C ARG A 66 15.28 -1.49 18.04
N ASN A 67 15.90 -0.35 17.77
CA ASN A 67 17.06 0.10 18.51
C ASN A 67 16.61 0.57 19.89
N SER A 68 16.40 -0.40 20.79
CA SER A 68 16.35 -0.15 22.23
C SER A 68 17.79 -0.05 22.75
N ASP A 69 18.50 1.01 22.38
CA ASP A 69 19.77 1.35 23.02
C ASP A 69 19.82 2.86 23.29
N ALA A 70 19.34 3.21 24.48
CA ALA A 70 19.92 4.27 25.28
C ALA A 70 19.85 3.80 26.73
N ARG A 71 20.72 2.84 27.03
CA ARG A 71 21.14 2.52 28.38
C ARG A 71 22.10 3.65 28.83
N HIS A 72 21.91 4.09 30.08
CA HIS A 72 22.73 5.01 30.87
C HIS A 72 22.44 6.52 30.74
#